data_AF-A0A2P5N5T2-F1
#
_entry.id   AF-A0A2P5N5T2-F1
#
_cell.length_a   1.000
_cell.length_b   1.000
_cell.length_c   1.000
_cell.angle_alpha   90.00
_cell.angle_beta   90.00
_cell.angle_gamma   90.00
#
_symmetry.space_group_name_H-M   'P 1'
#
loop_
_entity.id
_entity.type
_entity.pdbx_description
1 polymer ?
#
loop_
_entity_poly.entity_id
_entity_poly.type
_entity_poly.pdbx_seq_one_letter_code
_entity_poly.pdbx_strand_id
1 'polypeptide(L)'
;MVFFKKIISFLLLCFLMVFSTLVSADERAEIQKRLNEQVLDKAFSVESEANLKSYIEDATKRGLPPKSEPSKYWRRGYTCGDLRRYSWNDYRDCRYFNSYYGYNWPY
;
A
#
# COMPACT_ATOMS: atom_id res chain seq x y z
N MET A 1 -1.17 -19.67 -45.39
CA MET A 1 -1.82 -18.48 -44.75
C MET A 1 -1.57 -18.35 -43.24
N VAL A 2 -1.49 -19.44 -42.46
CA VAL A 2 -1.30 -19.37 -40.99
C VAL A 2 0.07 -18.82 -40.56
N PHE A 3 1.13 -19.12 -41.31
CA PHE A 3 2.51 -18.70 -41.00
C PHE A 3 2.70 -17.17 -41.10
N PHE A 4 2.09 -16.54 -42.10
CA PHE A 4 2.15 -15.09 -42.33
C PHE A 4 1.44 -14.30 -41.22
N LYS A 5 0.32 -14.85 -40.71
CA LYS A 5 -0.44 -14.26 -39.58
C LYS A 5 0.36 -14.27 -38.27
N LYS A 6 1.16 -15.32 -38.03
CA LYS A 6 2.04 -15.42 -36.85
C LYS A 6 3.21 -14.43 -36.91
N ILE A 7 3.80 -14.23 -38.08
CA ILE A 7 4.88 -13.25 -38.29
C ILE A 7 4.39 -11.82 -38.06
N ILE A 8 3.22 -11.47 -38.61
CA ILE A 8 2.61 -10.15 -38.40
C ILE A 8 2.28 -9.94 -36.92
N SER A 9 1.71 -10.94 -36.25
CA SER A 9 1.40 -10.85 -34.81
C SER A 9 2.66 -10.68 -33.96
N PHE A 10 3.77 -11.34 -34.32
CA PHE A 10 5.03 -11.22 -33.59
C PHE A 10 5.67 -9.83 -33.78
N LEU A 11 5.65 -9.30 -35.00
CA LEU A 11 6.15 -7.96 -35.29
C LEU A 11 5.32 -6.86 -34.59
N LEU A 12 4.00 -7.04 -34.49
CA LEU A 12 3.12 -6.13 -33.76
C LEU A 12 3.41 -6.14 -32.25
N LEU A 13 3.72 -7.31 -31.69
CA LEU A 13 4.12 -7.46 -30.29
C LEU A 13 5.47 -6.79 -30.01
N CYS A 14 6.45 -6.96 -30.91
CA CYS A 14 7.75 -6.31 -30.82
C CYS A 14 7.64 -4.79 -30.94
N PHE A 15 6.80 -4.28 -31.84
CA PHE A 15 6.58 -2.84 -32.01
C PHE A 15 5.99 -2.20 -30.75
N LEU A 16 5.05 -2.86 -30.07
CA LEU A 16 4.47 -2.38 -28.82
C LEU A 16 5.48 -2.32 -27.66
N MET A 17 6.48 -3.21 -27.63
CA MET A 17 7.49 -3.22 -26.56
C MET A 17 8.52 -2.06 -26.67
N VAL A 18 8.74 -1.52 -27.87
CA VAL A 18 9.70 -0.41 -28.09
C VAL A 18 9.18 0.93 -27.56
N PHE A 19 7.86 1.12 -27.46
CA PHE A 19 7.28 2.37 -26.94
C PHE A 19 7.50 2.56 -25.44
N SER A 20 7.64 1.48 -24.67
CA SER A 20 7.78 1.55 -23.21
C SER A 20 9.10 2.16 -22.72
N THR A 21 10.09 2.34 -23.61
CA THR A 21 11.42 2.87 -23.28
C THR A 21 11.66 4.31 -23.75
N LEU A 22 10.65 4.99 -24.32
CA LEU A 22 10.79 6.33 -24.91
C LEU A 22 10.79 7.50 -23.90
N VAL A 23 10.70 7.24 -22.59
CA VAL A 23 10.89 8.30 -21.59
C VAL A 23 12.35 8.70 -21.57
N SER A 24 12.61 9.94 -21.96
CA SER A 24 13.95 10.53 -22.06
C SER A 24 14.62 10.64 -20.68
N ALA A 25 15.95 10.73 -20.64
CA ALA A 25 16.68 10.89 -19.38
C ALA A 25 16.28 12.18 -18.64
N ASP A 26 15.93 13.24 -19.37
CA ASP A 26 15.46 14.52 -18.86
C ASP A 26 14.10 14.38 -18.15
N GLU A 27 13.17 13.69 -18.78
CA GLU A 27 11.84 13.42 -18.21
C GLU A 27 11.91 12.55 -16.95
N ARG A 28 12.87 11.61 -16.88
CA ARG A 28 13.14 10.83 -15.65
C ARG A 28 13.68 11.70 -14.52
N ALA A 29 14.55 12.66 -14.84
CA ALA A 29 15.12 13.57 -13.85
C ALA A 29 14.05 14.52 -13.29
N GLU A 30 13.18 15.05 -14.14
CA GLU A 30 12.00 15.84 -13.77
C GLU A 30 11.07 15.04 -12.85
N ILE A 31 10.74 13.79 -13.20
CA ILE A 31 9.90 12.89 -12.38
C ILE A 31 10.55 12.63 -11.02
N GLN A 32 11.85 12.33 -10.98
CA GLN A 32 12.57 12.09 -9.73
C GLN A 32 12.61 13.33 -8.84
N LYS A 33 12.82 14.51 -9.43
CA LYS A 33 12.83 15.78 -8.71
C LYS A 33 11.47 16.04 -8.06
N ARG A 34 10.37 15.88 -8.80
CA ARG A 34 9.00 16.02 -8.27
C ARG A 34 8.73 15.03 -7.14
N LEU A 35 9.19 13.79 -7.26
CA LEU A 35 9.03 12.79 -6.21
C LEU A 35 9.83 13.17 -4.95
N ASN A 36 11.06 13.64 -5.11
CA ASN A 36 11.89 14.11 -4.00
C ASN A 36 11.26 15.33 -3.30
N GLU A 37 10.72 16.28 -4.06
CA GLU A 37 9.98 17.43 -3.52
C GLU A 37 8.78 16.97 -2.69
N GLN A 38 7.98 16.01 -3.19
CA GLN A 38 6.86 15.44 -2.44
C GLN A 38 7.30 14.70 -1.16
N VAL A 39 8.44 14.03 -1.18
CA VAL A 39 8.99 13.33 -0.01
C VAL A 39 9.50 14.32 1.02
N LEU A 40 10.13 15.42 0.60
CA LEU A 40 10.63 16.47 1.49
C LEU A 40 9.50 17.32 2.09
N ASP A 41 8.44 17.59 1.33
CA ASP A 41 7.24 18.30 1.82
C ASP A 41 6.44 17.47 2.84
N LYS A 42 6.58 16.14 2.81
CA LYS A 42 5.94 15.29 3.79
C LYS A 42 6.68 15.40 5.11
N ALA A 43 6.06 16.09 6.08
CA ALA A 43 6.58 16.14 7.44
C ALA A 43 6.94 14.73 7.93
N PHE A 44 8.14 14.57 8.50
CA PHE A 44 8.55 13.35 9.20
C PHE A 44 7.56 13.11 10.34
N SER A 45 6.56 12.28 10.06
CA SER A 45 5.51 11.93 10.99
C SER A 45 6.00 10.75 11.83
N VAL A 46 6.45 11.02 13.05
CA VAL A 46 6.48 9.98 14.09
C VAL A 46 5.04 9.54 14.27
N GLU A 47 4.73 8.31 13.85
CA GLU A 47 3.36 7.81 13.87
C GLU A 47 2.76 7.94 15.28
N SER A 48 1.84 8.89 15.41
CA SER A 48 1.26 9.30 16.69
C SER A 48 -0.11 8.66 16.89
N GLU A 49 -0.58 8.60 18.14
CA GLU A 49 -1.98 8.18 18.41
C GLU A 49 -3.00 9.08 17.71
N ALA A 50 -2.67 10.35 17.44
CA ALA A 50 -3.53 11.25 16.67
C ALA A 50 -3.66 10.80 15.20
N ASN A 51 -2.58 10.33 14.59
CA ASN A 51 -2.61 9.79 13.22
C ASN A 51 -3.41 8.48 13.17
N LEU A 52 -3.28 7.63 14.19
CA LEU A 52 -4.09 6.41 14.31
C LEU A 52 -5.58 6.76 14.37
N LYS A 53 -5.96 7.73 15.21
CA LYS A 53 -7.35 8.17 15.34
C LYS A 53 -7.90 8.70 14.01
N SER A 54 -7.16 9.60 13.37
CA SER A 54 -7.54 10.14 12.05
C SER A 54 -7.71 9.05 11.00
N TYR A 55 -6.78 8.09 10.94
CA TYR A 55 -6.88 6.92 10.05
C TYR A 55 -8.15 6.10 10.30
N ILE A 56 -8.45 5.78 11.57
CA ILE A 56 -9.64 4.99 11.93
C ILE A 56 -10.91 5.75 11.56
N GLU A 57 -11.00 7.05 11.85
CA GLU A 57 -12.14 7.88 11.49
C GLU A 57 -12.37 7.91 9.97
N ASP A 58 -11.30 8.12 9.19
CA ASP A 58 -11.38 8.16 7.74
C ASP A 58 -11.73 6.81 7.12
N ALA A 59 -11.14 5.72 7.62
CA ALA A 59 -11.45 4.37 7.14
C ALA A 59 -12.91 3.99 7.45
N THR A 60 -13.39 4.36 8.65
CA THR A 60 -14.78 4.15 9.06
C THR A 60 -15.74 4.95 8.18
N LYS A 61 -15.45 6.24 7.91
CA LYS A 61 -16.26 7.08 7.01
C LYS A 61 -16.36 6.51 5.59
N ARG A 62 -15.31 5.83 5.11
CA ARG A 62 -15.30 5.18 3.79
C ARG A 62 -16.05 3.85 3.77
N GLY A 63 -16.52 3.34 4.92
CA GLY A 63 -17.25 2.08 5.02
C GLY A 63 -16.41 0.85 4.67
N LEU A 64 -15.08 0.94 4.71
CA LEU A 64 -14.19 -0.18 4.41
C LEU A 64 -14.04 -1.06 5.65
N PRO A 65 -14.41 -2.35 5.61
CA PRO A 65 -14.24 -3.22 6.76
C PRO A 65 -12.74 -3.38 7.08
N PRO A 66 -12.37 -3.45 8.37
CA PRO A 66 -10.98 -3.70 8.76
C PRO A 66 -10.54 -5.11 8.35
N LYS A 67 -9.22 -5.32 8.25
CA LYS A 67 -8.64 -6.65 8.03
C LYS A 67 -9.08 -7.61 9.13
N SER A 68 -9.71 -8.73 8.75
CA SER A 68 -10.19 -9.75 9.69
C SER A 68 -9.12 -10.76 10.07
N GLU A 69 -8.17 -11.03 9.17
CA GLU A 69 -7.07 -11.96 9.44
C GLU A 69 -6.05 -11.33 10.40
N PRO A 70 -5.74 -11.99 11.53
CA PRO A 70 -4.75 -11.48 12.47
C PRO A 70 -3.34 -11.39 11.87
N SER A 71 -2.52 -10.50 12.42
CA SER A 71 -1.10 -10.44 12.06
C SER A 71 -0.41 -11.79 12.34
N LYS A 72 0.64 -12.11 11.56
CA LYS A 72 1.54 -13.24 11.82
C LYS A 72 2.21 -13.18 13.20
N TYR A 73 2.26 -12.01 13.84
CA TYR A 73 2.78 -11.82 15.20
C TYR A 73 1.70 -12.01 16.28
N TRP A 74 0.44 -12.19 15.92
CA TRP A 74 -0.66 -12.40 16.86
C TRP A 74 -0.49 -13.71 17.63
N ARG A 75 -0.74 -13.68 18.94
CA ARG A 75 -0.62 -14.84 19.83
C ARG A 75 -1.81 -14.86 20.79
N ARG A 76 -2.12 -16.05 21.30
CA ARG A 76 -3.16 -16.22 22.32
C ARG A 76 -2.85 -15.30 23.52
N GLY A 77 -3.84 -14.52 23.94
CA GLY A 77 -3.73 -13.58 25.06
C GLY A 77 -3.21 -12.19 24.69
N TYR A 78 -2.88 -11.93 23.41
CA TYR A 78 -2.47 -10.60 22.99
C TYR A 78 -3.64 -9.62 22.94
N THR A 79 -3.29 -8.36 23.12
CA THR A 79 -4.09 -7.18 22.77
C THR A 79 -3.46 -6.48 21.57
N CYS A 80 -4.18 -5.56 20.93
CA CYS A 80 -3.58 -4.79 19.84
C CYS A 80 -2.29 -4.07 20.26
N GLY A 81 -2.18 -3.64 21.53
CA GLY A 81 -0.97 -2.97 22.05
C GLY A 81 0.30 -3.81 21.93
N ASP A 82 0.20 -5.14 22.05
CA ASP A 82 1.33 -6.06 21.94
C ASP A 82 1.95 -6.08 20.53
N LEU A 83 1.19 -5.67 19.50
CA LEU A 83 1.67 -5.59 18.13
C LEU A 83 2.58 -4.38 17.88
N ARG A 84 2.55 -3.36 18.76
CA ARG A 84 3.29 -2.10 18.58
C ARG A 84 4.80 -2.30 18.45
N ARG A 85 5.34 -3.34 19.08
CA ARG A 85 6.79 -3.69 19.00
C ARG A 85 7.18 -4.41 17.71
N TYR A 86 6.23 -4.97 16.97
CA TYR A 86 6.49 -5.77 15.78
C TYR A 86 6.27 -4.98 14.49
N SER A 87 5.17 -4.22 14.43
CA SER A 87 4.77 -3.50 13.22
C SER A 87 3.73 -2.46 13.58
N TRP A 88 3.99 -1.20 13.20
CA TRP A 88 2.98 -0.16 13.34
C TRP A 88 1.73 -0.44 12.50
N ASN A 89 1.90 -0.99 11.30
CA ASN A 89 0.77 -1.34 10.44
C ASN A 89 -0.11 -2.41 11.09
N ASP A 90 0.47 -3.46 11.68
CA ASP A 90 -0.30 -4.49 12.36
C ASP A 90 -1.00 -3.95 13.61
N TYR A 91 -0.32 -3.07 14.34
CA TYR A 91 -0.93 -2.33 15.44
C TYR A 91 -2.12 -1.48 14.98
N ARG A 92 -1.95 -0.66 13.95
CA ARG A 92 -2.99 0.20 13.37
C ARG A 92 -4.18 -0.62 12.88
N ASP A 93 -3.93 -1.70 12.14
CA ASP A 93 -4.97 -2.55 11.56
C ASP A 93 -5.74 -3.27 12.66
N CYS A 94 -5.07 -3.77 13.71
CA CYS A 94 -5.73 -4.34 14.88
C CYS A 94 -6.54 -3.29 15.65
N ARG A 95 -6.00 -2.08 15.86
CA ARG A 95 -6.73 -1.00 16.52
C ARG A 95 -7.97 -0.58 15.72
N TYR A 96 -7.89 -0.60 14.38
CA TYR A 96 -9.08 -0.37 13.55
C TYR A 96 -10.09 -1.51 13.69
N PHE A 97 -9.65 -2.77 13.62
CA PHE A 97 -10.50 -3.94 13.88
C PHE A 97 -11.22 -3.83 15.24
N ASN A 98 -10.47 -3.51 16.29
CA ASN A 98 -11.01 -3.36 17.64
C ASN A 98 -12.01 -2.19 17.76
N SER A 99 -11.74 -1.06 17.11
CA SER A 99 -12.67 0.07 17.07
C SER A 99 -13.97 -0.27 16.32
N TYR A 100 -13.89 -1.10 15.29
CA TYR A 100 -15.03 -1.46 14.44
C TYR A 100 -15.92 -2.54 15.10
N TYR A 101 -15.31 -3.58 15.69
CA TYR A 101 -16.04 -4.74 16.24
C TYR A 101 -16.18 -4.73 17.77
N GLY A 102 -15.39 -3.93 18.50
CA GLY A 102 -15.43 -3.84 19.96
C GLY A 102 -14.62 -4.91 20.70
N TYR A 103 -13.92 -5.81 20.00
CA TYR A 103 -13.06 -6.84 20.59
C TYR A 103 -11.73 -6.97 19.82
N ASN A 104 -10.70 -7.56 20.44
CA ASN A 104 -9.41 -7.79 19.78
C ASN A 104 -9.52 -8.93 18.76
N TRP A 105 -8.54 -9.09 17.86
CA TRP A 105 -8.54 -10.22 16.94
C TRP A 105 -8.71 -11.58 17.65
N PRO A 106 -9.54 -12.49 17.10
CA PRO A 106 -9.65 -13.84 17.63
C PRO A 106 -8.35 -14.63 17.38
N TYR A 107 -8.17 -15.71 18.13
CA TYR A 107 -7.07 -16.67 17.95
C TYR A 107 -7.58 -17.94 17.29
#